data_AF-A0A7V4J0P5-F1
#
_entry.id   AF-A0A7V4J0P5-F1
#
_cell.length_a   1.000
_cell.length_b   1.000
_cell.length_c   1.000
_cell.angle_alpha   90.00
_cell.angle_beta   90.00
_cell.angle_gamma   90.00
#
_symmetry.space_group_name_H-M   'P 1'
#
loop_
_entity.id
_entity.type
_entity.pdbx_description
1 polymer ?
#
loop_
_entity_poly.entity_id
_entity_poly.type
_entity_poly.pdbx_seq_one_letter_code
_entity_poly.pdbx_strand_id
1 'polypeptide(L)'
;MIIYLPARRRNIFMGNALIAENGRTHAIIRIRKNASPQEKYAAERLKFYLKQICGAEIPINTKNSDGPVFHVGRSGEADKIIGQFDWEQLGEDGILIRSAGNNIVIAGNSGRGTIYAVYEFLERTFGCRWLAPGVSYLPSLSTIAIPSIKITYTPSIIYREPHSFYLIDSEWALANRANGMIQKLDTEHGGKWIYARDFVHNFFNLVPPEKYFNSHPEYFSEINGKRTYINAQLCLSNPEVQKIAIESCR
;
A
#
# COMPACT_ATOMS: atom_id res chain seq x y z
N MET A 1 -8.34 10.31 -26.94
CA MET A 1 -8.46 9.67 -25.62
C MET A 1 -9.52 10.44 -24.84
N ILE A 2 -10.75 9.92 -24.80
CA ILE A 2 -11.88 10.61 -24.17
C ILE A 2 -11.72 10.42 -22.66
N ILE A 3 -11.30 11.48 -21.97
CA ILE A 3 -11.27 11.53 -20.51
C ILE A 3 -12.74 11.61 -20.07
N TYR A 4 -13.26 10.50 -19.58
CA TYR A 4 -14.58 10.45 -18.96
C TYR A 4 -14.51 11.22 -17.64
N LEU A 5 -14.76 12.54 -17.67
CA LEU A 5 -15.05 13.30 -16.47
C LEU A 5 -16.39 12.78 -15.93
N PRO A 6 -16.47 12.20 -14.74
CA PRO A 6 -17.76 11.80 -14.19
C PRO A 6 -18.61 13.06 -14.02
N ALA A 7 -19.80 13.00 -14.61
CA ALA A 7 -20.86 13.99 -14.47
C ALA A 7 -20.99 14.45 -13.01
N ARG A 8 -21.32 15.74 -12.80
CA ARG A 8 -21.76 16.30 -11.50
C ARG A 8 -22.79 15.35 -10.89
N ARG A 9 -22.35 14.47 -9.98
CA ARG A 9 -23.24 13.55 -9.28
C ARG A 9 -23.64 14.21 -7.97
N ARG A 10 -24.95 14.44 -7.88
CA ARG A 10 -25.74 14.80 -6.69
C ARG A 10 -25.19 14.12 -5.44
N ASN A 11 -25.26 14.82 -4.32
CA ASN A 11 -25.07 14.31 -2.96
C ASN A 11 -25.72 12.92 -2.76
N ILE A 12 -24.96 11.84 -2.95
CA ILE A 12 -25.41 10.48 -2.60
C ILE A 12 -25.07 10.29 -1.12
N PHE A 13 -25.87 10.88 -0.23
CA PHE A 13 -25.81 10.60 1.21
C PHE A 13 -26.79 9.47 1.53
N MET A 14 -26.41 8.23 1.28
CA MET A 14 -27.11 7.05 1.80
C MET A 14 -26.29 6.44 2.94
N GLY A 15 -25.98 7.27 3.94
CA GLY A 15 -25.22 6.88 5.12
C GLY A 15 -26.03 7.09 6.40
N ASN A 16 -25.94 6.14 7.33
CA ASN A 16 -26.79 6.13 8.54
C ASN A 16 -26.35 7.15 9.61
N ALA A 17 -25.14 7.70 9.53
CA ALA A 17 -24.60 8.62 10.52
C ALA A 17 -23.63 9.64 9.91
N LEU A 18 -23.77 10.89 10.36
CA LEU A 18 -22.99 12.03 9.89
C LEU A 18 -21.57 12.00 10.45
N ILE A 19 -20.55 12.00 9.60
CA ILE A 19 -19.13 12.03 10.01
C ILE A 19 -18.70 13.49 10.25
N ALA A 20 -19.00 14.36 9.29
CA ALA A 20 -18.67 15.78 9.38
C ALA A 20 -19.63 16.61 8.50
N GLU A 21 -19.86 17.84 8.93
CA GLU A 21 -20.64 18.83 8.20
C GLU A 21 -20.07 20.23 8.43
N ASN A 22 -19.90 20.99 7.35
CA ASN A 22 -19.45 22.39 7.35
C ASN A 22 -18.17 22.59 8.18
N GLY A 23 -17.20 21.69 8.03
CA GLY A 23 -15.92 21.73 8.74
C GLY A 23 -15.97 21.30 10.21
N ARG A 24 -17.12 20.84 10.72
CA ARG A 24 -17.27 20.30 12.08
C ARG A 24 -17.36 18.78 12.04
N THR A 25 -16.61 18.11 12.89
CA THR A 25 -16.66 16.64 13.02
C THR A 25 -17.72 16.22 14.04
N HIS A 26 -18.39 15.11 13.75
CA HIS A 26 -19.18 14.31 14.69
C HIS A 26 -18.54 12.94 14.94
N ALA A 27 -17.44 12.66 14.24
CA ALA A 27 -16.73 11.41 14.29
C ALA A 27 -15.45 11.49 15.11
N ILE A 28 -14.96 10.31 15.49
CA ILE A 28 -13.64 10.11 16.07
C ILE A 28 -12.93 8.94 15.38
N ILE A 29 -11.60 8.90 15.48
CA ILE A 29 -10.78 7.76 15.11
C ILE A 29 -10.32 7.06 16.39
N ARG A 30 -10.45 5.74 16.44
CA ARG A 30 -10.05 4.91 17.56
C ARG A 30 -9.02 3.87 17.12
N ILE A 31 -7.91 3.85 17.83
CA ILE A 31 -6.87 2.83 17.73
C ILE A 31 -6.61 2.24 19.12
N ARG A 32 -6.23 0.97 19.20
CA ARG A 32 -5.90 0.34 20.49
C ARG A 32 -4.70 1.01 21.18
N LYS A 33 -4.62 0.92 22.51
CA LYS A 33 -3.54 1.51 23.31
C LYS A 33 -2.13 1.10 22.82
N ASN A 34 -1.97 -0.17 22.48
CA ASN A 34 -0.71 -0.74 21.98
C ASN A 34 -0.75 -0.91 20.45
N ALA A 35 -1.32 0.07 19.75
CA ALA A 35 -1.37 0.05 18.29
C ALA A 35 0.05 -0.01 17.69
N SER A 36 0.22 -0.79 16.63
CA SER A 36 1.49 -0.89 15.93
C SER A 36 1.85 0.44 15.25
N PRO A 37 3.12 0.65 14.88
CA PRO A 37 3.51 1.83 14.09
C PRO A 37 2.66 2.01 12.83
N GLN A 38 2.32 0.92 12.14
CA GLN A 38 1.50 0.92 10.93
C GLN A 38 0.04 1.32 11.22
N GLU A 39 -0.54 0.85 12.32
CA GLU A 39 -1.90 1.23 12.75
C GLU A 39 -1.97 2.73 13.11
N LYS A 40 -0.94 3.25 13.80
CA LYS A 40 -0.82 4.68 14.11
C LYS A 40 -0.68 5.51 12.83
N TYR A 41 0.21 5.10 11.93
CA TYR A 41 0.42 5.74 10.64
C TYR A 41 -0.89 5.77 9.83
N ALA A 42 -1.60 4.64 9.75
CA ALA A 42 -2.88 4.55 9.05
C ALA A 42 -3.93 5.50 9.63
N ALA A 43 -4.04 5.59 10.97
CA ALA A 43 -4.95 6.53 11.62
C ALA A 43 -4.62 7.99 11.31
N GLU A 44 -3.34 8.36 11.30
CA GLU A 44 -2.90 9.70 10.94
C GLU A 44 -3.15 10.02 9.46
N ARG A 45 -2.96 9.06 8.54
CA ARG A 45 -3.32 9.22 7.12
C ARG A 45 -4.83 9.40 6.95
N LEU A 46 -5.64 8.60 7.63
CA LEU A 46 -7.10 8.74 7.60
C LEU A 46 -7.53 10.14 8.08
N LYS A 47 -7.00 10.59 9.22
CA LYS A 47 -7.23 11.93 9.76
C LYS A 47 -6.82 13.01 8.75
N PHE A 48 -5.63 12.91 8.17
CA PHE A 48 -5.10 13.85 7.21
C PHE A 48 -6.02 13.98 5.99
N TYR A 49 -6.35 12.88 5.33
CA TYR A 49 -7.15 12.91 4.10
C TYR A 49 -8.60 13.33 4.36
N LEU A 50 -9.21 12.88 5.46
CA LEU A 50 -10.57 13.33 5.81
C LEU A 50 -10.62 14.84 6.05
N LYS A 51 -9.59 15.42 6.68
CA LYS A 51 -9.48 16.89 6.83
C LYS A 51 -9.37 17.60 5.49
N GLN A 52 -8.61 17.06 4.54
CA GLN A 52 -8.54 17.65 3.18
C GLN A 52 -9.87 17.53 2.43
N ILE A 53 -10.60 16.44 2.63
CA ILE A 53 -11.87 16.17 1.92
C ILE A 53 -13.02 17.04 2.46
N CYS A 54 -13.17 17.13 3.79
CA CYS A 54 -14.33 17.77 4.40
C CYS A 54 -14.04 19.00 5.26
N GLY A 55 -12.79 19.40 5.39
CA GLY A 55 -12.35 20.53 6.20
C GLY A 55 -12.38 20.30 7.72
N ALA A 56 -13.02 19.22 8.19
CA ALA A 56 -13.12 18.90 9.61
C ALA A 56 -11.92 18.09 10.11
N GLU A 57 -11.42 18.43 11.29
CA GLU A 57 -10.41 17.63 11.97
C GLU A 57 -11.06 16.55 12.83
N ILE A 58 -10.80 15.28 12.49
CA ILE A 58 -11.34 14.13 13.21
C ILE A 58 -10.29 13.68 14.25
N PRO A 59 -10.58 13.75 15.55
CA PRO A 59 -9.59 13.48 16.59
C PRO A 59 -9.35 11.98 16.77
N ILE A 60 -8.14 11.61 17.19
CA ILE A 60 -7.74 10.23 17.49
C ILE A 60 -7.80 10.00 19.02
N ASN A 61 -8.41 8.89 19.44
CA ASN A 61 -8.44 8.39 20.83
C ASN A 61 -9.01 9.35 21.88
N THR A 62 -10.09 10.05 21.57
CA THR A 62 -10.88 10.77 22.57
C THR A 62 -11.76 9.82 23.39
N LYS A 63 -12.01 10.18 24.66
CA LYS A 63 -12.63 9.27 25.66
C LYS A 63 -14.06 8.84 25.31
N ASN A 64 -14.87 9.72 24.73
CA ASN A 64 -16.28 9.46 24.38
C ASN A 64 -16.62 10.04 23.00
N SER A 65 -17.51 9.36 22.28
CA SER A 65 -18.18 9.87 21.08
C SER A 65 -19.57 9.24 21.01
N ASP A 66 -20.60 10.07 20.89
CA ASP A 66 -21.96 9.64 20.59
C ASP A 66 -22.21 9.53 19.08
N GLY A 67 -21.26 10.02 18.27
CA GLY A 67 -21.29 9.95 16.80
C GLY A 67 -20.37 8.87 16.23
N PRO A 68 -20.14 8.89 14.90
CA PRO A 68 -19.36 7.87 14.21
C PRO A 68 -17.99 7.55 14.80
N VAL A 69 -17.60 6.28 14.76
CA VAL A 69 -16.28 5.82 15.20
C VAL A 69 -15.60 5.05 14.08
N PHE A 70 -14.43 5.54 13.65
CA PHE A 70 -13.51 4.80 12.80
C PHE A 70 -12.58 3.96 13.67
N HIS A 71 -12.74 2.63 13.65
CA HIS A 71 -11.83 1.70 14.30
C HIS A 71 -10.72 1.34 13.33
N VAL A 72 -9.52 1.89 13.55
CA VAL A 72 -8.37 1.66 12.68
C VAL A 72 -7.45 0.61 13.30
N GLY A 73 -7.26 -0.50 12.59
CA GLY A 73 -6.51 -1.66 13.07
C GLY A 73 -7.33 -2.65 13.90
N ARG A 74 -6.65 -3.67 14.45
CA ARG A 74 -7.30 -4.78 15.15
C ARG A 74 -7.52 -4.46 16.62
N SER A 75 -8.71 -4.74 17.13
CA SER A 75 -9.03 -4.62 18.55
C SER A 75 -10.21 -5.52 18.92
N GLY A 76 -10.33 -5.89 20.20
CA GLY A 76 -11.50 -6.64 20.66
C GLY A 76 -12.81 -5.85 20.54
N GLU A 77 -12.76 -4.52 20.38
CA GLU A 77 -13.92 -3.69 20.07
C GLU A 77 -14.31 -3.84 18.58
N ALA A 78 -13.33 -3.77 17.68
CA ALA A 78 -13.54 -4.02 16.25
C ALA A 78 -14.11 -5.43 15.99
N ASP A 79 -13.60 -6.46 16.65
CA ASP A 79 -14.09 -7.84 16.52
C ASP A 79 -15.55 -7.99 16.97
N LYS A 80 -15.96 -7.31 18.05
CA LYS A 80 -17.37 -7.30 18.50
C LYS A 80 -18.29 -6.63 17.48
N ILE A 81 -17.82 -5.57 16.82
CA ILE A 81 -18.59 -4.80 15.84
C ILE A 81 -18.83 -5.61 14.57
N ILE A 82 -17.81 -6.30 14.07
CA ILE A 82 -17.89 -7.04 12.79
C ILE A 82 -18.30 -8.50 12.94
N GLY A 83 -18.37 -8.99 14.19
CA GLY A 83 -18.45 -10.42 14.53
C GLY A 83 -17.07 -11.08 14.52
N GLN A 84 -16.97 -12.28 15.11
CA GLN A 84 -15.72 -13.05 15.05
C GLN A 84 -15.29 -13.22 13.58
N PHE A 85 -14.04 -12.87 13.30
CA PHE A 85 -13.45 -12.92 11.97
C PHE A 85 -12.09 -13.59 12.06
N ASP A 86 -11.84 -14.57 11.19
CA ASP A 86 -10.52 -15.18 11.07
C ASP A 86 -9.58 -14.20 10.38
N TRP A 87 -8.71 -13.55 11.15
CA TRP A 87 -7.77 -12.56 10.63
C TRP A 87 -6.65 -13.20 9.80
N GLU A 88 -6.31 -14.47 10.04
CA GLU A 88 -5.22 -15.13 9.32
C GLU A 88 -5.53 -15.33 7.83
N GLN A 89 -6.81 -15.43 7.47
CA GLN A 89 -7.24 -15.53 6.06
C GLN A 89 -6.85 -14.30 5.21
N LEU A 90 -6.57 -13.16 5.85
CA LEU A 90 -6.12 -11.95 5.15
C LEU A 90 -4.63 -12.01 4.80
N GLY A 91 -3.85 -12.91 5.40
CA GLY A 91 -2.41 -13.00 5.18
C GLY A 91 -1.70 -11.66 5.39
N GLU A 92 -0.65 -11.42 4.61
CA GLU A 92 0.02 -10.12 4.56
C GLU A 92 -0.68 -9.20 3.54
N ASP A 93 -0.82 -7.92 3.88
CA ASP A 93 -1.47 -6.88 3.04
C ASP A 93 -2.97 -7.04 2.78
N GLY A 94 -3.61 -8.10 3.27
CA GLY A 94 -5.06 -8.22 3.21
C GLY A 94 -5.78 -7.18 4.07
N ILE A 95 -6.98 -6.82 3.63
CA ILE A 95 -7.76 -5.71 4.18
C ILE A 95 -9.20 -6.11 4.50
N LEU A 96 -9.76 -5.46 5.50
CA LEU A 96 -11.16 -5.48 5.88
C LEU A 96 -11.64 -4.05 6.11
N ILE A 97 -12.74 -3.69 5.44
CA ILE A 97 -13.45 -2.42 5.62
C ILE A 97 -14.92 -2.74 5.82
N ARG A 98 -15.48 -2.44 7.00
CA ARG A 98 -16.87 -2.78 7.31
C ARG A 98 -17.56 -1.70 8.12
N SER A 99 -18.67 -1.18 7.60
CA SER A 99 -19.60 -0.35 8.36
C SER A 99 -20.58 -1.21 9.16
N ALA A 100 -20.87 -0.83 10.39
CA ALA A 100 -21.89 -1.43 11.25
C ALA A 100 -22.47 -0.37 12.21
N GLY A 101 -23.68 0.12 11.91
CA GLY A 101 -24.30 1.23 12.63
C GLY A 101 -23.44 2.49 12.54
N ASN A 102 -23.08 3.07 13.69
CA ASN A 102 -22.19 4.24 13.78
C ASN A 102 -20.70 3.87 13.70
N ASN A 103 -20.35 2.61 13.45
CA ASN A 103 -18.96 2.17 13.43
C ASN A 103 -18.50 1.86 12.01
N ILE A 104 -17.23 2.15 11.73
CA ILE A 104 -16.53 1.66 10.55
C ILE A 104 -15.23 1.02 11.04
N VAL A 105 -15.04 -0.27 10.76
CA VAL A 105 -13.77 -0.96 11.01
C VAL A 105 -12.94 -0.93 9.74
N ILE A 106 -11.71 -0.45 9.84
CA ILE A 106 -10.71 -0.34 8.76
C ILE A 106 -9.43 -0.99 9.27
N ALA A 107 -9.17 -2.23 8.86
CA ALA A 107 -8.10 -3.03 9.43
C ALA A 107 -7.48 -3.98 8.41
N GLY A 108 -6.23 -4.38 8.64
CA GLY A 108 -5.61 -5.54 8.02
C GLY A 108 -5.09 -6.50 9.08
N ASN A 109 -4.56 -7.66 8.64
CA ASN A 109 -4.00 -8.65 9.57
C ASN A 109 -2.63 -8.25 10.10
N SER A 110 -1.71 -7.87 9.19
CA SER A 110 -0.32 -7.54 9.49
C SER A 110 0.30 -6.63 8.41
N GLY A 111 1.55 -6.21 8.62
CA GLY A 111 2.33 -5.45 7.63
C GLY A 111 1.64 -4.15 7.20
N ARG A 112 1.43 -3.98 5.89
CA ARG A 112 0.81 -2.78 5.29
C ARG A 112 -0.73 -2.82 5.28
N GLY A 113 -1.35 -3.94 5.68
CA GLY A 113 -2.79 -4.18 5.48
C GLY A 113 -3.69 -3.06 6.01
N THR A 114 -3.50 -2.59 7.26
CA THR A 114 -4.31 -1.49 7.81
C THR A 114 -4.10 -0.18 7.06
N ILE A 115 -2.87 0.10 6.59
CA ILE A 115 -2.56 1.29 5.79
C ILE A 115 -3.29 1.20 4.44
N TYR A 116 -3.23 0.05 3.77
CA TYR A 116 -3.94 -0.18 2.52
C TYR A 116 -5.45 -0.14 2.67
N ALA A 117 -5.99 -0.60 3.80
CA ALA A 117 -7.41 -0.50 4.10
C ALA A 117 -7.87 0.96 4.19
N VAL A 118 -7.04 1.85 4.75
CA VAL A 118 -7.33 3.30 4.79
C VAL A 118 -7.34 3.90 3.39
N TYR A 119 -6.32 3.62 2.57
CA TYR A 119 -6.28 4.11 1.18
C TYR A 119 -7.46 3.58 0.34
N GLU A 120 -7.80 2.30 0.48
CA GLU A 120 -8.97 1.70 -0.19
C GLU A 120 -10.28 2.34 0.28
N PHE A 121 -10.44 2.57 1.57
CA PHE A 121 -11.62 3.25 2.09
C PHE A 121 -11.79 4.64 1.48
N LEU A 122 -10.72 5.44 1.46
CA LEU A 122 -10.72 6.79 0.89
C LEU A 122 -11.02 6.77 -0.62
N GLU A 123 -10.41 5.83 -1.35
CA GLU A 123 -10.60 5.66 -2.79
C GLU A 123 -12.03 5.24 -3.17
N ARG A 124 -12.58 4.23 -2.46
CA ARG A 124 -13.90 3.64 -2.75
C ARG A 124 -15.04 4.51 -2.28
N THR A 125 -14.86 5.20 -1.16
CA THR A 125 -15.94 5.98 -0.52
C THR A 125 -16.02 7.38 -1.10
N PHE A 126 -14.87 8.07 -1.21
CA PHE A 126 -14.84 9.48 -1.60
C PHE A 126 -14.31 9.68 -3.02
N GLY A 127 -13.71 8.67 -3.64
CA GLY A 127 -13.16 8.81 -4.99
C GLY A 127 -11.77 9.43 -5.03
N CYS A 128 -11.03 9.41 -3.92
CA CYS A 128 -9.66 9.91 -3.86
C CYS A 128 -8.76 9.16 -4.86
N ARG A 129 -7.80 9.84 -5.48
CA ARG A 129 -6.78 9.25 -6.37
C ARG A 129 -5.40 9.85 -6.10
N TRP A 130 -4.37 9.03 -6.13
CA TRP A 130 -2.97 9.43 -5.98
C TRP A 130 -2.24 9.19 -7.30
N LEU A 131 -2.21 10.22 -8.14
CA LEU A 131 -1.80 10.12 -9.55
C LEU A 131 -0.28 10.14 -9.69
N ALA A 132 0.38 11.01 -8.93
CA ALA A 132 1.84 11.13 -8.85
C ALA A 132 2.25 11.67 -7.47
N PRO A 133 3.53 11.63 -7.09
CA PRO A 133 4.03 12.27 -5.88
C PRO A 133 3.62 13.74 -5.82
N GLY A 134 2.97 14.14 -4.73
CA GLY A 134 2.42 15.49 -4.57
C GLY A 134 1.19 15.82 -5.44
N VAL A 135 0.74 14.92 -6.30
CA VAL A 135 -0.41 15.12 -7.20
C VAL A 135 -1.50 14.11 -6.87
N SER A 136 -2.56 14.59 -6.25
CA SER A 136 -3.75 13.80 -5.92
C SER A 136 -5.02 14.50 -6.38
N TYR A 137 -6.05 13.70 -6.67
CA TYR A 137 -7.41 14.17 -6.77
C TYR A 137 -8.10 13.86 -5.44
N LEU A 138 -8.45 14.90 -4.68
CA LEU A 138 -9.23 14.82 -3.46
C LEU A 138 -10.53 15.61 -3.68
N PRO A 139 -11.71 15.01 -3.49
CA PRO A 139 -12.96 15.74 -3.57
C PRO A 139 -13.05 16.77 -2.44
N SER A 140 -13.74 17.88 -2.67
CA SER A 140 -14.11 18.84 -1.62
C SER A 140 -15.60 18.67 -1.32
N LEU A 141 -15.92 18.23 -0.10
CA LEU A 141 -17.27 17.88 0.33
C LEU A 141 -17.63 18.65 1.60
N SER A 142 -18.71 19.44 1.57
CA SER A 142 -19.18 20.14 2.78
C SER A 142 -19.73 19.20 3.84
N THR A 143 -20.16 18.01 3.44
CA THR A 143 -20.84 17.03 4.29
C THR A 143 -20.33 15.63 3.92
N ILE A 144 -20.04 14.79 4.91
CA ILE A 144 -19.69 13.37 4.73
C ILE A 144 -20.39 12.51 5.77
N ALA A 145 -20.82 11.31 5.38
CA ALA A 145 -21.54 10.36 6.23
C ALA A 145 -20.95 8.95 6.09
N ILE A 146 -21.18 8.09 7.07
CA ILE A 146 -20.74 6.69 7.05
C ILE A 146 -21.32 6.00 5.81
N PRO A 147 -20.49 5.47 4.88
CA PRO A 147 -21.01 4.68 3.78
C PRO A 147 -21.49 3.32 4.28
N SER A 148 -22.48 2.74 3.59
CA SER A 148 -22.69 1.30 3.68
C SER A 148 -21.57 0.59 2.89
N ILE A 149 -20.63 -0.02 3.60
CA ILE A 149 -19.45 -0.64 3.01
C ILE A 149 -19.11 -1.97 3.68
N LYS A 150 -18.82 -2.98 2.86
CA LYS A 150 -18.36 -4.30 3.29
C LYS A 150 -17.36 -4.84 2.26
N ILE A 151 -16.08 -4.64 2.54
CA ILE A 151 -14.96 -5.09 1.71
C ILE A 151 -14.09 -6.02 2.55
N THR A 152 -13.71 -7.13 1.95
CA THR A 152 -12.68 -8.04 2.47
C THR A 152 -11.90 -8.50 1.25
N TYR A 153 -10.58 -8.30 1.28
CA TYR A 153 -9.73 -8.57 0.13
C TYR A 153 -8.35 -9.02 0.57
N THR A 154 -7.86 -10.08 -0.07
CA THR A 154 -6.50 -10.60 0.09
C THR A 154 -5.81 -10.53 -1.28
N PRO A 155 -4.63 -9.90 -1.39
CA PRO A 155 -3.97 -9.78 -2.68
C PRO A 155 -3.44 -11.14 -3.17
N SER A 156 -3.83 -11.54 -4.38
CA SER A 156 -3.27 -12.74 -5.03
C SER A 156 -1.83 -12.55 -5.49
N ILE A 157 -1.42 -11.29 -5.72
CA ILE A 157 -0.05 -10.92 -6.11
C ILE A 157 0.62 -10.30 -4.89
N ILE A 158 1.51 -11.04 -4.24
CA ILE A 158 2.16 -10.63 -2.98
C ILE A 158 3.21 -9.53 -3.18
N TYR A 159 3.89 -9.53 -4.33
CA TYR A 159 4.90 -8.53 -4.70
C TYR A 159 4.41 -7.65 -5.84
N ARG A 160 4.37 -6.34 -5.59
CA ARG A 160 3.78 -5.36 -6.50
C ARG A 160 4.75 -4.20 -6.68
N GLU A 161 5.47 -4.24 -7.79
CA GLU A 161 6.46 -3.22 -8.16
C GLU A 161 6.15 -2.65 -9.55
N PRO A 162 5.25 -1.67 -9.67
CA PRO A 162 4.92 -1.05 -10.95
C PRO A 162 6.09 -0.17 -11.41
N HIS A 163 6.80 -0.57 -12.47
CA HIS A 163 7.93 0.21 -12.98
C HIS A 163 7.47 1.59 -13.50
N SER A 164 7.71 2.63 -12.69
CA SER A 164 7.20 4.00 -12.85
C SER A 164 8.25 5.02 -12.40
N PHE A 165 8.19 6.25 -12.90
CA PHE A 165 9.06 7.34 -12.42
C PHE A 165 8.88 7.66 -10.93
N TYR A 166 7.81 7.18 -10.31
CA TYR A 166 7.42 7.48 -8.93
C TYR A 166 7.72 6.37 -7.92
N LEU A 167 8.41 5.31 -8.36
CA LEU A 167 8.66 4.08 -7.60
C LEU A 167 9.18 4.26 -6.17
N ILE A 168 9.93 5.35 -5.90
CA ILE A 168 10.60 5.58 -4.61
C ILE A 168 9.78 6.42 -3.62
N ASP A 169 8.66 7.02 -4.05
CA ASP A 169 7.82 7.83 -3.17
C ASP A 169 6.90 6.94 -2.32
N SER A 170 7.08 6.99 -1.00
CA SER A 170 6.41 6.09 -0.06
C SER A 170 4.89 6.31 0.00
N GLU A 171 4.44 7.57 -0.05
CA GLU A 171 3.01 7.90 0.01
C GLU A 171 2.30 7.39 -1.24
N TRP A 172 2.85 7.70 -2.43
CA TRP A 172 2.32 7.22 -3.70
C TRP A 172 2.34 5.68 -3.77
N ALA A 173 3.42 5.05 -3.31
CA ALA A 173 3.53 3.60 -3.28
C ALA A 173 2.45 2.98 -2.39
N LEU A 174 2.27 3.49 -1.17
CA LEU A 174 1.26 2.96 -0.26
C LEU A 174 -0.16 3.18 -0.77
N ALA A 175 -0.43 4.38 -1.27
CA ALA A 175 -1.69 4.74 -1.86
C ALA A 175 -2.04 3.88 -3.09
N ASN A 176 -1.06 3.42 -3.85
CA ASN A 176 -1.26 2.54 -5.01
C ASN A 176 -0.93 1.07 -4.73
N ARG A 177 -0.81 0.70 -3.45
CA ARG A 177 -0.56 -0.67 -2.95
C ARG A 177 0.71 -1.30 -3.54
N ALA A 178 1.69 -0.49 -3.95
CA ALA A 178 3.02 -0.95 -4.31
C ALA A 178 3.82 -1.28 -3.03
N ASN A 179 4.58 -2.37 -3.07
CA ASN A 179 5.32 -2.90 -1.93
C ASN A 179 6.62 -3.63 -2.32
N GLY A 180 7.12 -3.39 -3.53
CA GLY A 180 8.33 -4.01 -4.03
C GLY A 180 9.62 -3.46 -3.43
N MET A 181 10.71 -3.99 -3.95
CA MET A 181 12.08 -3.79 -3.50
C MET A 181 12.57 -2.35 -3.67
N ILE A 182 12.23 -1.65 -4.75
CA ILE A 182 12.67 -0.27 -4.95
C ILE A 182 11.94 0.71 -4.02
N GLN A 183 10.71 0.41 -3.60
CA GLN A 183 9.92 1.34 -2.78
C GLN A 183 10.65 1.65 -1.46
N LYS A 184 10.58 2.92 -1.03
CA LYS A 184 11.10 3.39 0.27
C LYS A 184 10.10 3.13 1.39
N LEU A 185 9.76 1.87 1.61
CA LEU A 185 8.88 1.46 2.72
C LEU A 185 9.74 0.90 3.85
N ASP A 186 9.83 1.66 4.93
CA ASP A 186 10.47 1.23 6.18
C ASP A 186 9.51 0.43 7.07
N THR A 187 9.94 0.15 8.30
CA THR A 187 9.14 -0.58 9.29
C THR A 187 7.84 0.12 9.64
N GLU A 188 7.79 1.46 9.71
CA GLU A 188 6.56 2.20 10.04
C GLU A 188 5.51 2.09 8.95
N HIS A 189 5.95 1.93 7.70
CA HIS A 189 5.09 1.67 6.55
C HIS A 189 4.68 0.19 6.44
N GLY A 190 5.22 -0.69 7.28
CA GLY A 190 4.97 -2.14 7.21
C GLY A 190 5.97 -2.90 6.34
N GLY A 191 7.07 -2.26 5.91
CA GLY A 191 8.16 -2.86 5.15
C GLY A 191 7.84 -3.08 3.68
N LYS A 192 8.69 -3.86 3.01
CA LYS A 192 8.59 -4.20 1.59
C LYS A 192 8.98 -5.63 1.32
N TRP A 193 8.57 -6.14 0.18
CA TRP A 193 9.01 -7.44 -0.32
C TRP A 193 10.36 -7.33 -1.00
N ILE A 194 11.23 -8.29 -0.69
CA ILE A 194 12.56 -8.46 -1.27
C ILE A 194 12.69 -9.93 -1.65
N TYR A 195 12.70 -10.24 -2.95
CA TYR A 195 12.83 -11.62 -3.44
C TYR A 195 14.27 -12.07 -3.60
N ALA A 196 15.14 -11.16 -4.00
CA ALA A 196 16.54 -11.41 -4.27
C ALA A 196 17.39 -10.28 -3.68
N ARG A 197 18.71 -10.44 -3.70
CA ARG A 197 19.64 -9.42 -3.21
C ARG A 197 19.48 -8.07 -3.91
N ASP A 198 19.15 -8.07 -5.19
CA ASP A 198 19.02 -6.87 -6.02
C ASP A 198 17.74 -6.90 -6.87
N PHE A 199 17.24 -5.71 -7.19
CA PHE A 199 16.12 -5.52 -8.12
C PHE A 199 16.68 -5.42 -9.54
N VAL A 200 16.33 -6.40 -10.37
CA VAL A 200 16.81 -6.58 -11.76
C VAL A 200 18.35 -6.60 -11.89
N HIS A 201 18.86 -6.77 -13.11
CA HIS A 201 20.30 -6.75 -13.44
C HIS A 201 21.21 -7.61 -12.54
N ASN A 202 20.69 -8.73 -12.04
CA ASN A 202 21.31 -9.56 -11.01
C ASN A 202 22.25 -10.65 -11.55
N PHE A 203 22.48 -10.71 -12.86
CA PHE A 203 23.32 -11.74 -13.49
C PHE A 203 24.73 -11.79 -12.92
N PHE A 204 25.33 -10.64 -12.63
CA PHE A 204 26.66 -10.58 -12.04
C PHE A 204 26.72 -11.00 -10.58
N ASN A 205 25.58 -11.16 -9.90
CA ASN A 205 25.57 -11.83 -8.60
C ASN A 205 25.80 -13.34 -8.73
N LEU A 206 25.40 -13.92 -9.87
CA LEU A 206 25.50 -15.36 -10.13
C LEU A 206 26.88 -15.72 -10.69
N VAL A 207 27.41 -14.90 -11.60
CA VAL A 207 28.74 -15.08 -12.21
C VAL A 207 29.48 -13.74 -12.17
N PRO A 208 30.18 -13.42 -11.07
CA PRO A 208 30.79 -12.10 -10.88
C PRO A 208 31.96 -11.84 -11.84
N PRO A 209 31.96 -10.73 -12.62
CA PRO A 209 33.05 -10.37 -13.51
C PRO A 209 34.41 -10.27 -12.82
N GLU A 210 34.45 -9.76 -11.59
CA GLU A 210 35.66 -9.65 -10.79
C GLU A 210 36.32 -11.01 -10.50
N LYS A 211 35.53 -12.09 -10.53
CA LYS A 211 36.00 -13.46 -10.31
C LYS A 211 36.36 -14.16 -11.61
N TYR A 212 35.57 -13.95 -12.67
CA TYR A 212 35.64 -14.79 -13.87
C TYR A 212 36.14 -14.08 -15.13
N PHE A 213 36.04 -12.76 -15.25
CA PHE A 213 36.28 -12.10 -16.54
C PHE A 213 37.73 -12.20 -17.03
N ASN A 214 38.70 -12.18 -16.11
CA ASN A 214 40.12 -12.23 -16.48
C ASN A 214 40.53 -13.62 -17.02
N SER A 215 40.03 -14.71 -16.43
CA SER A 215 40.35 -16.08 -16.85
C SER A 215 39.36 -16.65 -17.87
N HIS A 216 38.13 -16.15 -17.88
CA HIS A 216 37.02 -16.62 -18.72
C HIS A 216 36.25 -15.46 -19.34
N PRO A 217 36.88 -14.63 -20.19
CA PRO A 217 36.19 -13.52 -20.86
C PRO A 217 35.02 -14.01 -21.74
N GLU A 218 35.05 -15.25 -22.22
CA GLU A 218 33.99 -15.92 -22.98
C GLU A 218 32.68 -16.14 -22.20
N TYR A 219 32.70 -15.99 -20.86
CA TYR A 219 31.48 -16.05 -20.04
C TYR A 219 30.62 -14.79 -20.16
N PHE A 220 31.16 -13.73 -20.76
CA PHE A 220 30.55 -12.41 -20.84
C PHE A 220 30.24 -12.03 -22.30
N SER A 221 29.39 -11.02 -22.46
CA SER A 221 28.96 -10.54 -23.78
C SER A 221 30.15 -10.12 -24.63
N GLU A 222 30.00 -10.30 -25.94
CA GLU A 222 30.89 -9.71 -26.94
C GLU A 222 30.18 -8.54 -27.63
N ILE A 223 30.77 -7.35 -27.54
CA ILE A 223 30.25 -6.14 -28.18
C ILE A 223 31.34 -5.63 -29.12
N ASN A 224 31.04 -5.54 -30.41
CA ASN A 224 31.99 -5.11 -31.45
C ASN A 224 33.29 -5.93 -31.45
N GLY A 225 33.19 -7.26 -31.32
CA GLY A 225 34.35 -8.16 -31.30
C GLY A 225 35.16 -8.15 -30.00
N LYS A 226 34.72 -7.41 -28.97
CA LYS A 226 35.40 -7.32 -27.67
C LYS A 226 34.54 -7.90 -26.56
N ARG A 227 35.10 -8.83 -25.79
CA ARG A 227 34.47 -9.32 -24.55
C ARG A 227 34.42 -8.20 -23.52
N THR A 228 33.27 -8.04 -22.88
CA THR A 228 33.06 -6.99 -21.88
C THR A 228 31.97 -7.40 -20.88
N TYR A 229 32.12 -6.93 -19.64
CA TYR A 229 31.10 -6.98 -18.60
C TYR A 229 30.48 -5.60 -18.32
N ILE A 230 30.94 -4.55 -19.01
CA ILE A 230 30.42 -3.19 -18.86
C ILE A 230 29.14 -3.04 -19.67
N ASN A 231 28.03 -2.68 -19.00
CA ASN A 231 26.69 -2.58 -19.60
C ASN A 231 26.31 -3.82 -20.43
N ALA A 232 26.69 -5.00 -19.94
CA ALA A 232 26.62 -6.26 -20.63
C ALA A 232 25.85 -7.31 -19.81
N GLN A 233 25.57 -8.45 -20.45
CA GLN A 233 25.00 -9.63 -19.81
C GLN A 233 25.98 -10.81 -19.88
N LEU A 234 25.63 -11.90 -19.21
CA LEU A 234 26.34 -13.17 -19.32
C LEU A 234 26.07 -13.84 -20.67
N CYS A 235 27.04 -14.60 -21.16
CA CYS A 235 26.94 -15.40 -22.36
C CYS A 235 26.21 -16.72 -22.04
N LEU A 236 24.88 -16.72 -22.08
CA LEU A 236 24.06 -17.89 -21.70
C LEU A 236 24.16 -19.08 -22.67
N SER A 237 24.78 -18.91 -23.84
CA SER A 237 25.11 -20.01 -24.75
C SER A 237 26.33 -20.82 -24.30
N ASN A 238 27.09 -20.32 -23.32
CA ASN A 238 28.21 -21.06 -22.74
C ASN A 238 27.69 -21.98 -21.62
N PRO A 239 27.79 -23.32 -21.74
CA PRO A 239 27.23 -24.25 -20.77
C PRO A 239 27.86 -24.11 -19.37
N GLU A 240 29.12 -23.70 -19.25
CA GLU A 240 29.76 -23.49 -17.95
C GLU A 240 29.15 -22.29 -17.20
N VAL A 241 28.73 -21.24 -17.92
CA VAL A 241 28.03 -20.09 -17.31
C VAL A 241 26.74 -20.54 -16.64
N GLN A 242 25.96 -21.39 -17.32
CA GLN A 242 24.73 -21.93 -16.77
C GLN A 242 25.01 -22.78 -15.51
N LYS A 243 26.04 -23.63 -15.55
CA LYS A 243 26.44 -24.46 -14.42
C LYS A 243 26.85 -23.62 -13.21
N ILE A 244 27.72 -22.64 -13.39
CA ILE A 244 28.16 -21.73 -12.32
C ILE A 244 26.96 -20.96 -11.74
N ALA A 245 26.07 -20.45 -12.61
CA ALA A 245 24.88 -19.73 -12.15
C ALA A 245 23.94 -20.62 -11.31
N ILE A 246 23.78 -21.89 -11.66
CA ILE A 246 23.00 -22.86 -10.87
C ILE A 246 23.68 -23.14 -9.52
N GLU A 247 25.01 -23.34 -9.52
CA GLU A 247 25.79 -23.58 -8.30
C GLU A 247 25.72 -22.39 -7.33
N SER A 248 25.76 -21.15 -7.83
CA SER A 248 25.65 -19.92 -7.01
C SER A 248 24.29 -19.74 -6.33
N CYS A 249 23.25 -20.47 -6.77
CA CYS A 249 21.90 -20.40 -6.20
C CYS A 249 21.64 -21.45 -5.10
N ARG A 250 22.59 -22.37 -4.84
CA ARG A 250 22.49 -23.40 -3.80
C ARG A 250 23.11 -22.93 -2.49
#